data_AF-A0A7W0L524-F1
#
_entry.id   AF-A0A7W0L524-F1
#
_cell.length_a   1.000
_cell.length_b   1.000
_cell.length_c   1.000
_cell.angle_alpha   90.00
_cell.angle_beta   90.00
_cell.angle_gamma   90.00
#
_symmetry.space_group_name_H-M   'P 1'
#
loop_
_entity.id
_entity.type
_entity.pdbx_description
1 polymer ?
#
loop_
_entity_poly.entity_id
_entity_poly.type
_entity_poly.pdbx_seq_one_letter_code
_entity_poly.pdbx_strand_id
1 'polypeptide(L)'
;MTTTSGSGSPQRAAFFDLDRTLIPGSSLFLMARGAYDQDLFRVRDLLRFGWGQMIFRLAGERRGSVEMSRESTLEFVTGKSQTELIEMGEAIAQERILPRVYQDIVRVIEGHHERGDLTWLVTASPIELASRLAQSLDMTGAIATVSEVDRNGFYTGRLVGPVMHGPEKASAVTAKAAELGLDLSLCHAYSDSRNDLPLLEAVGHPHAVNPEHNLRRIALTRGWPIHELRTRRLALLIGIPAGLGGATLFGGGVGLGIWIERRRRTARRRSVSRLLRRLQVTELGARFSRRLPGR
;
A
#
# COMPACT_ATOMS: atom_id res chain seq x y z
N MET A 1 25.92 22.04 35.13
CA MET A 1 25.01 22.08 33.97
C MET A 1 25.79 21.61 32.76
N THR A 2 25.73 20.32 32.45
CA THR A 2 26.36 19.73 31.26
C THR A 2 25.25 19.43 30.26
N THR A 3 25.14 20.28 29.25
CA THR A 3 24.31 20.04 28.07
C THR A 3 24.99 18.97 27.23
N THR A 4 24.50 17.73 27.29
CA THR A 4 24.86 16.69 26.33
C THR A 4 24.18 17.05 25.01
N SER A 5 24.91 17.72 24.12
CA SER A 5 24.53 17.87 22.72
C SER A 5 24.54 16.49 22.07
N GLY A 6 23.37 15.89 21.87
CA GLY A 6 23.24 14.67 21.09
C GLY A 6 23.68 14.94 19.66
N SER A 7 24.87 14.48 19.29
CA SER A 7 25.34 14.42 17.91
C SER A 7 24.60 13.32 17.17
N GLY A 8 23.32 13.53 16.87
CA GLY A 8 22.57 12.72 15.92
C GLY A 8 22.86 13.25 14.52
N SER A 9 23.36 12.42 13.61
CA SER A 9 23.31 12.73 12.18
C SER A 9 21.87 13.11 11.80
N PRO A 10 21.66 14.15 10.97
CA PRO A 10 20.32 14.57 10.57
C PRO A 10 19.54 13.37 10.03
N GLN A 11 18.35 13.14 10.60
CA GLN A 11 17.56 11.96 10.30
C GLN A 11 16.93 12.12 8.92
N ARG A 12 17.01 11.06 8.10
CA ARG A 12 16.53 11.05 6.72
C ARG A 12 15.30 10.18 6.61
N ALA A 13 14.48 10.44 5.59
CA ALA A 13 13.34 9.61 5.26
C ALA A 13 13.11 9.47 3.77
N ALA A 14 12.35 8.44 3.42
CA ALA A 14 11.81 8.21 2.09
C ALA A 14 10.29 8.12 2.14
N PHE A 15 9.65 8.93 1.30
CA PHE A 15 8.20 9.04 1.18
C PHE A 15 7.74 8.38 -0.11
N PHE A 16 6.84 7.41 0.00
CA PHE A 16 6.38 6.61 -1.14
C PHE A 16 4.90 6.85 -1.38
N ASP A 17 4.53 7.23 -2.60
CA ASP A 17 3.13 7.11 -3.03
C ASP A 17 2.71 5.64 -3.21
N LEU A 18 1.41 5.37 -3.20
CA LEU A 18 0.85 4.01 -3.30
C LEU A 18 0.49 3.62 -4.74
N ASP A 19 -0.46 4.34 -5.34
CA ASP A 19 -1.12 3.93 -6.58
C ASP A 19 -0.18 4.17 -7.76
N ARG A 20 0.05 3.14 -8.60
CA ARG A 20 1.04 3.12 -9.71
C ARG A 20 2.51 3.31 -9.30
N THR A 21 2.77 3.64 -8.04
CA THR A 21 4.09 3.74 -7.44
C THR A 21 4.50 2.44 -6.74
N LEU A 22 3.84 2.06 -5.63
CA LEU A 22 4.09 0.78 -4.96
C LEU A 22 3.40 -0.39 -5.67
N ILE A 23 2.20 -0.16 -6.22
CA ILE A 23 1.37 -1.19 -6.87
C ILE A 23 0.95 -0.76 -8.27
N PRO A 24 0.73 -1.68 -9.22
CA PRO A 24 0.08 -1.35 -10.48
C PRO A 24 -1.39 -1.00 -10.26
N GLY A 25 -1.81 0.15 -10.80
CA GLY A 25 -3.21 0.59 -10.78
C GLY A 25 -3.62 1.29 -9.48
N SER A 26 -4.89 1.21 -9.13
CA SER A 26 -5.45 1.91 -7.96
C SER A 26 -5.82 0.95 -6.82
N SER A 27 -5.33 1.24 -5.62
CA SER A 27 -5.62 0.52 -4.38
C SER A 27 -7.09 0.63 -4.00
N LEU A 28 -7.69 1.82 -4.16
CA LEU A 28 -9.10 2.04 -3.83
C LEU A 28 -10.03 1.24 -4.76
N PHE A 29 -9.67 1.07 -6.03
CA PHE A 29 -10.38 0.16 -6.94
C PHE A 29 -10.27 -1.31 -6.48
N LEU A 30 -9.07 -1.75 -6.05
CA LEU A 30 -8.87 -3.10 -5.52
C LEU A 30 -9.68 -3.33 -4.23
N MET A 31 -9.78 -2.31 -3.38
CA MET A 31 -10.59 -2.31 -2.17
C MET A 31 -12.08 -2.41 -2.50
N ALA A 32 -12.59 -1.55 -3.39
CA ALA A 32 -13.99 -1.57 -3.81
C ALA A 32 -14.37 -2.92 -4.44
N ARG A 33 -13.50 -3.50 -5.29
CA ARG A 33 -13.70 -4.83 -5.86
C ARG A 33 -13.67 -5.94 -4.80
N GLY A 34 -12.73 -5.89 -3.87
CA GLY A 34 -12.61 -6.88 -2.81
C GLY A 34 -13.83 -6.92 -1.90
N ALA A 35 -14.38 -5.74 -1.60
CA ALA A 35 -15.54 -5.61 -0.75
C ALA A 35 -16.87 -5.92 -1.47
N TYR A 36 -16.94 -5.70 -2.79
CA TYR A 36 -18.02 -6.25 -3.62
C TYR A 36 -18.04 -7.79 -3.59
N ASP A 37 -16.88 -8.43 -3.71
CA ASP A 37 -16.77 -9.90 -3.70
C ASP A 37 -17.14 -10.53 -2.33
N GLN A 38 -17.30 -9.73 -1.28
CA GLN A 38 -17.68 -10.15 0.09
C GLN A 38 -19.13 -9.74 0.44
N ASP A 39 -19.97 -9.40 -0.55
CA ASP A 39 -21.37 -8.96 -0.40
C ASP A 39 -21.59 -7.71 0.50
N LEU A 40 -20.52 -6.99 0.84
CA LEU A 40 -20.55 -5.78 1.67
C LEU A 40 -20.99 -4.53 0.89
N PHE A 41 -20.92 -4.58 -0.44
CA PHE A 41 -21.29 -3.49 -1.34
C PHE A 41 -22.16 -3.99 -2.49
N ARG A 42 -23.21 -3.24 -2.86
CA ARG A 42 -24.05 -3.56 -4.02
C ARG A 42 -23.36 -3.09 -5.31
N VAL A 43 -23.66 -3.75 -6.44
CA VAL A 43 -23.16 -3.37 -7.79
C VAL A 43 -23.37 -1.87 -8.09
N ARG A 44 -24.48 -1.28 -7.60
CA ARG A 44 -24.79 0.14 -7.77
C ARG A 44 -23.77 1.06 -7.11
N ASP A 45 -23.20 0.64 -5.98
CA ASP A 45 -22.22 1.43 -5.23
C ASP A 45 -20.86 1.43 -5.93
N LEU A 46 -20.46 0.26 -6.45
CA LEU A 46 -19.24 0.10 -7.25
C LEU A 46 -19.31 0.86 -8.58
N LEU A 47 -20.47 0.89 -9.23
CA LEU A 47 -20.69 1.65 -10.47
C LEU A 47 -20.66 3.18 -10.22
N ARG A 48 -21.24 3.65 -9.11
CA ARG A 48 -21.19 5.08 -8.73
C ARG A 48 -19.77 5.52 -8.38
N PHE A 49 -19.02 4.66 -7.70
CA PHE A 49 -17.60 4.86 -7.40
C PHE A 49 -16.72 4.91 -8.66
N GLY A 50 -16.89 3.94 -9.57
CA GLY A 50 -16.21 3.93 -10.86
C GLY A 50 -16.55 5.15 -11.72
N TRP A 51 -17.79 5.61 -11.68
CA TRP A 51 -18.24 6.83 -12.38
C TRP A 51 -17.64 8.11 -11.78
N GLY A 52 -17.56 8.23 -10.45
CA GLY A 52 -16.91 9.35 -9.77
C GLY A 52 -15.42 9.46 -10.09
N GLN A 53 -14.69 8.33 -10.09
CA GLN A 53 -13.28 8.28 -10.53
C GLN A 53 -13.11 8.64 -12.01
N MET A 54 -14.04 8.22 -12.86
CA MET A 54 -14.03 8.56 -14.28
C MET A 54 -14.27 10.07 -14.50
N ILE A 55 -15.24 10.66 -13.81
CA ILE A 55 -15.51 12.11 -13.85
C ILE A 55 -14.30 12.89 -13.32
N PHE A 56 -13.67 12.46 -12.23
CA PHE A 56 -12.48 13.09 -11.68
C PHE A 56 -11.31 13.12 -12.69
N ARG A 57 -11.15 12.03 -13.47
CA ARG A 57 -10.15 11.94 -14.54
C ARG A 57 -10.50 12.76 -15.79
N LEU A 58 -11.78 12.86 -16.14
CA LEU A 58 -12.25 13.53 -17.36
C LEU A 58 -12.47 15.05 -17.18
N ALA A 59 -12.89 15.50 -16.00
CA ALA A 59 -13.20 16.91 -15.75
C ALA A 59 -11.96 17.79 -15.59
N GLY A 60 -10.80 17.19 -15.28
CA GLY A 60 -9.63 17.93 -14.80
C GLY A 60 -9.91 18.57 -13.44
N GLU A 61 -8.84 18.84 -12.67
CA GLU A 61 -8.93 19.38 -11.31
C GLU A 61 -9.50 20.80 -11.26
N ARG A 62 -10.82 20.95 -11.43
CA ARG A 62 -11.55 22.11 -10.91
C ARG A 62 -11.82 21.82 -9.44
N ARG A 63 -11.51 22.77 -8.55
CA ARG A 63 -11.66 22.63 -7.08
C ARG A 63 -13.01 22.03 -6.65
N GLY A 64 -14.11 22.34 -7.36
CA GLY A 64 -15.43 21.76 -7.08
C GLY A 64 -15.61 20.27 -7.42
N SER A 65 -14.77 19.69 -8.29
CA SER A 65 -14.83 18.25 -8.63
C SER A 65 -14.17 17.36 -7.58
N VAL A 66 -13.23 17.91 -6.80
CA VAL A 66 -12.58 17.21 -5.69
C VAL A 66 -13.55 17.12 -4.52
N GLU A 67 -14.18 18.24 -4.12
CA GLU A 67 -15.17 18.30 -3.03
C GLU A 67 -16.41 17.43 -3.29
N MET A 68 -16.99 17.46 -4.50
CA MET A 68 -18.13 16.58 -4.84
C MET A 68 -17.76 15.10 -4.86
N SER A 69 -16.53 14.74 -5.29
CA SER A 69 -16.06 13.36 -5.23
C SER A 69 -15.81 12.92 -3.79
N ARG A 70 -15.50 13.87 -2.91
CA ARG A 70 -15.25 13.70 -1.47
C ARG A 70 -16.52 13.33 -0.72
N GLU A 71 -17.57 14.14 -0.87
CA GLU A 71 -18.87 13.92 -0.22
C GLU A 71 -19.49 12.59 -0.66
N SER A 72 -19.50 12.31 -1.97
CA SER A 72 -20.02 11.06 -2.55
C SER A 72 -19.28 9.80 -2.06
N THR A 73 -17.96 9.89 -1.82
CA THR A 73 -17.18 8.74 -1.32
C THR A 73 -17.39 8.51 0.18
N LEU A 74 -17.67 9.56 0.95
CA LEU A 74 -17.85 9.49 2.40
C LEU A 74 -19.27 9.09 2.81
N GLU A 75 -20.29 9.50 2.04
CA GLU A 75 -21.68 9.03 2.22
C GLU A 75 -21.74 7.49 2.25
N PHE A 76 -20.88 6.82 1.50
CA PHE A 76 -20.86 5.37 1.37
C PHE A 76 -20.36 4.61 2.60
N VAL A 77 -19.45 5.22 3.37
CA VAL A 77 -18.94 4.62 4.62
C VAL A 77 -19.71 5.07 5.84
N THR A 78 -20.59 6.07 5.69
CA THR A 78 -21.38 6.64 6.78
C THR A 78 -22.21 5.57 7.48
N GLY A 79 -22.12 5.51 8.82
CA GLY A 79 -22.84 4.55 9.64
C GLY A 79 -22.27 3.13 9.64
N LYS A 80 -21.16 2.87 8.93
CA LYS A 80 -20.46 1.57 9.01
C LYS A 80 -19.51 1.53 10.20
N SER A 81 -19.36 0.35 10.79
CA SER A 81 -18.39 0.08 11.86
C SER A 81 -16.97 0.22 11.34
N GLN A 82 -16.14 0.96 12.07
CA GLN A 82 -14.72 1.11 11.75
C GLN A 82 -14.00 -0.24 11.82
N THR A 83 -14.28 -1.04 12.85
CA THR A 83 -13.64 -2.35 13.05
C THR A 83 -13.92 -3.30 11.90
N GLU A 84 -15.18 -3.41 11.46
CA GLU A 84 -15.55 -4.29 10.35
C GLU A 84 -14.85 -3.89 9.04
N LEU A 85 -14.76 -2.58 8.77
CA LEU A 85 -14.09 -2.08 7.58
C LEU A 85 -12.56 -2.25 7.65
N ILE A 86 -11.96 -2.18 8.84
CA ILE A 86 -10.54 -2.49 9.07
C ILE A 86 -10.28 -3.96 8.78
N GLU A 87 -11.04 -4.88 9.37
CA GLU A 87 -10.87 -6.32 9.19
C GLU A 87 -11.03 -6.74 7.72
N MET A 88 -12.02 -6.16 7.04
CA MET A 88 -12.20 -6.35 5.60
C MET A 88 -11.03 -5.75 4.81
N GLY A 89 -10.59 -4.54 5.16
CA GLY A 89 -9.46 -3.86 4.53
C GLY A 89 -8.19 -4.69 4.62
N GLU A 90 -7.94 -5.33 5.76
CA GLU A 90 -6.82 -6.25 5.97
C GLU A 90 -6.87 -7.46 5.05
N ALA A 91 -8.02 -8.13 4.97
CA ALA A 91 -8.18 -9.28 4.09
C ALA A 91 -7.91 -8.89 2.63
N ILE A 92 -8.45 -7.75 2.19
CA ILE A 92 -8.24 -7.27 0.81
C ILE A 92 -6.79 -6.85 0.59
N ALA A 93 -6.15 -6.18 1.55
CA ALA A 93 -4.74 -5.81 1.47
C ALA A 93 -3.87 -7.05 1.26
N GLN A 94 -4.05 -8.08 2.09
CA GLN A 94 -3.28 -9.31 2.06
C GLN A 94 -3.51 -10.13 0.78
N GLU A 95 -4.76 -10.27 0.35
CA GLU A 95 -5.10 -11.16 -0.75
C GLU A 95 -4.97 -10.51 -2.13
N ARG A 96 -5.09 -9.17 -2.21
CA ARG A 96 -5.20 -8.46 -3.48
C ARG A 96 -4.17 -7.38 -3.69
N ILE A 97 -3.75 -6.66 -2.66
CA ILE A 97 -2.85 -5.52 -2.84
C ILE A 97 -1.39 -5.95 -2.73
N LEU A 98 -1.00 -6.58 -1.62
CA LEU A 98 0.38 -7.03 -1.39
C LEU A 98 0.95 -7.92 -2.50
N PRO A 99 0.20 -8.89 -3.08
CA PRO A 99 0.73 -9.70 -4.18
C PRO A 99 1.03 -8.92 -5.47
N ARG A 100 0.57 -7.66 -5.57
CA ARG A 100 0.78 -6.79 -6.71
C ARG A 100 1.91 -5.79 -6.51
N VAL A 101 2.45 -5.65 -5.29
CA VAL A 101 3.55 -4.72 -5.01
C VAL A 101 4.74 -5.03 -5.91
N TYR A 102 5.29 -3.99 -6.54
CA TYR A 102 6.47 -4.13 -7.39
C TYR A 102 7.65 -4.63 -6.57
N GLN A 103 8.25 -5.76 -6.95
CA GLN A 103 9.41 -6.28 -6.20
C GLN A 103 10.60 -5.32 -6.21
N ASP A 104 10.72 -4.51 -7.27
CA ASP A 104 11.78 -3.52 -7.40
C ASP A 104 11.63 -2.39 -6.36
N ILE A 105 10.40 -1.98 -6.02
CA ILE A 105 10.19 -0.94 -5.00
C ILE A 105 10.44 -1.47 -3.58
N VAL A 106 10.19 -2.76 -3.34
CA VAL A 106 10.54 -3.42 -2.07
C VAL A 106 12.05 -3.33 -1.84
N ARG A 107 12.85 -3.57 -2.87
CA ARG A 107 14.32 -3.41 -2.79
C ARG A 107 14.76 -1.97 -2.52
N VAL A 108 14.02 -0.99 -3.06
CA VAL A 108 14.28 0.42 -2.76
C VAL A 108 14.01 0.72 -1.29
N ILE A 109 12.90 0.21 -0.75
CA ILE A 109 12.56 0.32 0.68
C ILE A 109 13.64 -0.34 1.55
N GLU A 110 14.04 -1.58 1.24
CA GLU A 110 15.12 -2.29 1.94
C GLU A 110 16.43 -1.50 1.92
N GLY A 111 16.79 -0.91 0.77
CA GLY A 111 17.98 -0.08 0.66
C GLY A 111 17.92 1.19 1.51
N HIS A 112 16.73 1.77 1.74
CA HIS A 112 16.55 2.85 2.71
C HIS A 112 16.75 2.38 4.14
N HIS A 113 16.23 1.20 4.49
CA HIS A 113 16.43 0.61 5.81
C HIS A 113 17.91 0.33 6.11
N GLU A 114 18.66 -0.20 5.14
CA GLU A 114 20.10 -0.45 5.27
C GLU A 114 20.90 0.84 5.54
N ARG A 115 20.39 1.99 5.10
CA ARG A 115 20.97 3.33 5.36
C ARG A 115 20.47 3.98 6.65
N GLY A 116 19.56 3.33 7.37
CA GLY A 116 18.92 3.88 8.56
C GLY A 116 17.89 4.98 8.25
N ASP A 117 17.40 5.07 7.02
CA ASP A 117 16.38 6.03 6.63
C ASP A 117 15.01 5.56 7.14
N LEU A 118 14.16 6.48 7.62
CA LEU A 118 12.76 6.18 7.89
C LEU A 118 12.00 5.99 6.56
N THR A 119 10.99 5.13 6.53
CA THR A 119 10.19 4.88 5.33
C THR A 119 8.72 5.10 5.60
N TRP A 120 8.10 5.97 4.80
CA TRP A 120 6.72 6.42 5.01
C TRP A 120 5.88 6.21 3.75
N LEU A 121 4.72 5.59 3.90
CA LEU A 121 3.71 5.55 2.85
C LEU A 121 2.88 6.84 2.88
N VAL A 122 2.71 7.53 1.77
CA VAL A 122 1.97 8.80 1.66
C VAL A 122 0.91 8.69 0.57
N THR A 123 -0.37 8.58 0.93
CA THR A 123 -1.43 8.21 -0.02
C THR A 123 -2.78 8.84 0.27
N ALA A 124 -3.57 9.11 -0.79
CA ALA A 124 -4.96 9.53 -0.66
C ALA A 124 -5.90 8.43 -0.15
N SER A 125 -5.46 7.16 -0.14
CA SER A 125 -6.24 6.03 0.38
C SER A 125 -6.50 6.15 1.90
N PRO A 126 -7.48 5.40 2.44
CA PRO A 126 -7.76 5.42 3.88
C PRO A 126 -6.56 4.99 4.73
N ILE A 127 -6.40 5.63 5.89
CA ILE A 127 -5.29 5.37 6.83
C ILE A 127 -5.25 3.93 7.33
N GLU A 128 -6.40 3.27 7.45
CA GLU A 128 -6.51 1.87 7.85
C GLU A 128 -5.77 0.97 6.86
N LEU A 129 -6.04 1.15 5.55
CA LEU A 129 -5.36 0.40 4.50
C LEU A 129 -3.87 0.75 4.44
N ALA A 130 -3.55 2.06 4.46
CA ALA A 130 -2.19 2.52 4.33
C ALA A 130 -1.30 2.00 5.48
N SER A 131 -1.79 2.05 6.72
CA SER A 131 -1.06 1.57 7.90
C SER A 131 -0.79 0.07 7.83
N ARG A 132 -1.75 -0.73 7.33
CA ARG A 132 -1.58 -2.18 7.13
C ARG A 132 -0.57 -2.52 6.05
N LEU A 133 -0.56 -1.77 4.95
CA LEU A 133 0.45 -1.92 3.90
C LEU A 133 1.84 -1.52 4.40
N ALA A 134 1.96 -0.39 5.10
CA ALA A 134 3.21 0.05 5.70
C ALA A 134 3.76 -1.03 6.65
N GLN A 135 2.93 -1.58 7.54
CA GLN A 135 3.31 -2.66 8.45
C GLN A 135 3.77 -3.92 7.69
N SER A 136 3.05 -4.31 6.63
CA SER A 136 3.38 -5.51 5.86
C SER A 136 4.66 -5.38 5.02
N LEU A 137 5.05 -4.14 4.71
CA LEU A 137 6.25 -3.78 3.97
C LEU A 137 7.40 -3.34 4.89
N ASP A 138 7.27 -3.54 6.21
CA ASP A 138 8.25 -3.15 7.22
C ASP A 138 8.64 -1.66 7.18
N MET A 139 7.67 -0.81 6.81
CA MET A 139 7.83 0.64 6.77
C MET A 139 7.62 1.26 8.15
N THR A 140 8.22 2.42 8.40
CA THR A 140 8.07 3.18 9.66
C THR A 140 6.62 3.54 9.95
N GLY A 141 5.86 3.95 8.92
CA GLY A 141 4.47 4.34 9.09
C GLY A 141 3.78 4.80 7.82
N ALA A 142 2.58 5.36 7.99
CA ALA A 142 1.77 5.89 6.91
C ALA A 142 1.21 7.28 7.24
N ILE A 143 1.09 8.11 6.20
CA ILE A 143 0.41 9.40 6.17
C ILE A 143 -0.69 9.27 5.12
N ALA A 144 -1.95 9.35 5.54
CA ALA A 144 -3.06 9.05 4.64
C ALA A 144 -4.33 9.82 4.99
N THR A 145 -5.38 9.63 4.18
CA THR A 145 -6.68 10.26 4.43
C THR A 145 -7.34 9.64 5.67
N VAL A 146 -7.78 10.50 6.60
CA VAL A 146 -8.41 10.06 7.86
C VAL A 146 -9.89 10.45 7.87
N SER A 147 -10.76 9.44 7.92
CA SER A 147 -12.20 9.61 8.09
C SER A 147 -12.57 9.78 9.56
N GLU A 148 -13.53 10.65 9.85
CA GLU A 148 -14.01 10.91 11.21
C GLU A 148 -14.91 9.77 11.68
N VAL A 149 -14.62 9.28 12.89
CA VAL A 149 -15.35 8.22 13.57
C VAL A 149 -15.97 8.78 14.85
N ASP A 150 -17.21 8.42 15.13
CA ASP A 150 -17.89 8.84 16.35
C ASP A 150 -17.39 8.07 17.59
N ARG A 151 -17.93 8.41 18.77
CA ARG A 151 -17.55 7.78 20.04
C ARG A 151 -17.89 6.29 20.12
N ASN A 152 -18.76 5.80 19.23
CA ASN A 152 -19.23 4.43 19.19
C ASN A 152 -18.48 3.59 18.14
N GLY A 153 -17.51 4.19 17.43
CA GLY A 153 -16.72 3.47 16.41
C GLY A 153 -17.36 3.44 15.03
N PHE A 154 -18.29 4.34 14.71
CA PHE A 154 -18.93 4.42 13.40
C PHE A 154 -18.48 5.64 12.60
N TYR A 155 -18.28 5.45 11.29
CA TYR A 155 -17.91 6.57 10.42
C TYR A 155 -19.04 7.58 10.30
N THR A 156 -18.70 8.85 10.45
CA THR A 156 -19.65 9.98 10.44
C THR A 156 -19.98 10.51 9.04
N GLY A 157 -19.24 10.06 8.02
CA GLY A 157 -19.31 10.62 6.67
C GLY A 157 -18.49 11.90 6.49
N ARG A 158 -17.66 12.28 7.47
CA ARG A 158 -16.74 13.42 7.39
C ARG A 158 -15.29 12.96 7.46
N LEU A 159 -14.38 13.87 7.16
CA LEU A 159 -12.94 13.67 7.30
C LEU A 159 -12.44 14.48 8.50
N VAL A 160 -11.41 13.95 9.18
CA VAL A 160 -10.70 14.70 10.24
C VAL A 160 -9.89 15.86 9.64
N GLY A 161 -9.51 15.78 8.37
CA GLY A 161 -8.70 16.78 7.69
C GLY A 161 -8.82 16.76 6.16
N PRO A 162 -7.90 17.43 5.44
CA PRO A 162 -7.82 17.38 3.99
C PRO A 162 -7.69 15.93 3.46
N VAL A 163 -8.13 15.67 2.22
CA VAL A 163 -7.75 14.44 1.52
C VAL A 163 -6.27 14.54 1.22
N MET A 164 -5.56 13.44 1.42
CA MET A 164 -4.10 13.39 1.28
C MET A 164 -3.69 13.33 -0.20
N HIS A 165 -3.98 14.41 -0.94
CA HIS A 165 -3.79 14.53 -2.38
C HIS A 165 -3.08 15.84 -2.73
N GLY A 166 -2.13 15.76 -3.65
CA GLY A 166 -1.40 16.91 -4.19
C GLY A 166 -0.70 17.76 -3.11
N PRO A 167 -0.99 19.07 -3.01
CA PRO A 167 -0.33 19.96 -2.03
C PRO A 167 -0.42 19.46 -0.58
N GLU A 168 -1.49 18.75 -0.23
CA GLU A 168 -1.70 18.25 1.13
C GLU A 168 -0.67 17.18 1.51
N LYS A 169 -0.18 16.39 0.55
CA LYS A 169 0.93 15.47 0.79
C LYS A 169 2.21 16.22 1.15
N ALA A 170 2.52 17.31 0.45
CA ALA A 170 3.71 18.11 0.73
C ALA A 170 3.64 18.76 2.11
N SER A 171 2.48 19.34 2.47
CA SER A 171 2.22 19.90 3.80
C SER A 171 2.38 18.85 4.90
N ALA A 172 1.78 17.66 4.72
CA ALA A 172 1.84 16.59 5.71
C ALA A 172 3.26 16.02 5.88
N VAL A 173 4.02 15.86 4.79
CA VAL A 173 5.42 15.45 4.84
C VAL A 173 6.29 16.51 5.52
N THR A 174 6.05 17.79 5.26
CA THR A 174 6.77 18.88 5.93
C THR A 174 6.49 18.90 7.43
N ALA A 175 5.23 18.72 7.83
CA ALA A 175 4.85 18.62 9.24
C ALA A 175 5.49 17.39 9.91
N LYS A 176 5.48 16.24 9.24
CA LYS A 176 6.12 15.02 9.74
C LYS A 176 7.64 15.16 9.86
N ALA A 177 8.26 15.86 8.91
CA ALA A 177 9.68 16.18 8.96
C ALA A 177 10.03 17.06 10.17
N ALA A 178 9.23 18.10 10.44
CA ALA A 178 9.42 18.94 11.62
C ALA A 178 9.26 18.15 12.93
N GLU A 179 8.25 17.26 13.02
CA GLU A 179 7.99 16.42 14.19
C GLU A 179 9.16 15.48 14.52
N LEU A 180 9.80 14.93 13.49
CA LEU A 180 10.85 13.92 13.62
C LEU A 180 12.27 14.51 13.48
N GLY A 181 12.40 15.83 13.29
CA GLY A 181 13.70 16.47 13.06
C GLY A 181 14.38 16.01 11.76
N LEU A 182 13.61 15.73 10.70
CA LEU A 182 14.13 15.32 9.40
C LEU A 182 14.64 16.51 8.61
N ASP A 183 15.77 16.34 7.93
CA ASP A 183 16.25 17.28 6.92
C ASP A 183 15.67 16.89 5.56
N LEU A 184 14.67 17.65 5.08
CA LEU A 184 14.03 17.39 3.79
C LEU A 184 15.00 17.43 2.60
N SER A 185 16.12 18.18 2.70
CA SER A 185 17.15 18.22 1.66
C SER A 185 17.92 16.91 1.52
N LEU A 186 17.83 16.03 2.53
CA LEU A 186 18.40 14.68 2.53
C LEU A 186 17.32 13.59 2.35
N CYS A 187 16.06 13.98 2.24
CA CYS A 187 14.93 13.06 2.10
C CYS A 187 14.65 12.72 0.64
N HIS A 188 13.94 11.61 0.45
CA HIS A 188 13.54 11.08 -0.85
C HIS A 188 12.01 11.06 -0.99
N ALA A 189 11.51 11.24 -2.22
CA ALA A 189 10.09 11.05 -2.52
C ALA A 189 9.92 10.30 -3.84
N TYR A 190 8.99 9.35 -3.86
CA TYR A 190 8.70 8.47 -4.99
C TYR A 190 7.23 8.60 -5.40
N SER A 191 6.96 8.98 -6.66
CA SER A 191 5.59 9.08 -7.19
C SER A 191 5.53 8.94 -8.71
N ASP A 192 4.37 8.53 -9.24
CA ASP A 192 4.06 8.46 -10.67
C ASP A 192 3.35 9.72 -11.21
N SER A 193 2.72 10.50 -10.32
CA SER A 193 1.74 11.50 -10.71
C SER A 193 2.27 12.92 -10.64
N ARG A 194 1.86 13.75 -11.61
CA ARG A 194 2.09 15.21 -11.54
C ARG A 194 1.43 15.84 -10.30
N ASN A 195 0.38 15.23 -9.76
CA ASN A 195 -0.31 15.78 -8.59
C ASN A 195 0.64 15.87 -7.39
N ASP A 196 1.58 14.93 -7.27
CA ASP A 196 2.59 14.91 -6.21
C ASP A 196 3.81 15.80 -6.51
N LEU A 197 3.75 16.64 -7.54
CA LEU A 197 4.82 17.58 -7.86
C LEU A 197 5.23 18.46 -6.66
N PRO A 198 4.31 19.04 -5.87
CA PRO A 198 4.69 19.79 -4.68
C PRO A 198 5.46 18.96 -3.65
N LEU A 199 5.15 17.66 -3.51
CA LEU A 199 5.89 16.76 -2.64
C LEU A 199 7.29 16.47 -3.19
N LEU A 200 7.38 16.17 -4.50
CA LEU A 200 8.67 15.92 -5.16
C LEU A 200 9.58 17.16 -5.11
N GLU A 201 9.03 18.37 -5.21
CA GLU A 201 9.78 19.62 -5.10
C GLU A 201 10.22 19.95 -3.67
N ALA A 202 9.55 19.40 -2.65
CA ALA A 202 9.85 19.68 -1.25
C ALA A 202 11.05 18.90 -0.70
N VAL A 203 11.49 17.85 -1.39
CA VAL A 203 12.59 16.98 -0.95
C VAL A 203 13.85 17.16 -1.81
N GLY A 204 15.01 16.82 -1.26
CA GLY A 204 16.28 16.90 -2.00
C GLY A 204 16.47 15.80 -3.05
N HIS A 205 15.80 14.66 -2.91
CA HIS A 205 15.94 13.51 -3.79
C HIS A 205 14.59 13.04 -4.37
N PRO A 206 14.02 13.76 -5.37
CA PRO A 206 12.81 13.34 -6.05
C PRO A 206 13.05 12.17 -7.02
N HIS A 207 12.12 11.23 -7.04
CA HIS A 207 12.15 10.06 -7.90
C HIS A 207 10.81 9.86 -8.61
N ALA A 208 10.83 9.83 -9.93
CA ALA A 208 9.65 9.56 -10.74
C ALA A 208 9.53 8.04 -10.97
N VAL A 209 8.43 7.42 -10.56
CA VAL A 209 8.21 5.97 -10.66
C VAL A 209 7.09 5.70 -11.66
N ASN A 210 7.35 4.95 -12.73
CA ASN A 210 6.37 4.72 -13.82
C ASN A 210 5.62 5.99 -14.26
N PRO A 211 6.29 7.14 -14.45
CA PRO A 211 5.62 8.42 -14.42
C PRO A 211 4.64 8.60 -15.57
N GLU A 212 3.51 9.22 -15.25
CA GLU A 212 2.57 9.74 -16.24
C GLU A 212 3.25 10.75 -17.17
N HIS A 213 2.67 10.97 -18.35
CA HIS A 213 3.27 11.80 -19.41
C HIS A 213 3.74 13.18 -18.92
N ASN A 214 2.94 13.84 -18.08
CA ASN A 214 3.29 15.15 -17.56
C ASN A 214 4.46 15.11 -16.57
N LEU A 215 4.45 14.16 -15.61
CA LEU A 215 5.54 14.03 -14.65
C LEU A 215 6.83 13.58 -15.35
N ARG A 216 6.72 12.68 -16.34
CA ARG A 216 7.85 12.24 -17.16
C ARG A 216 8.57 13.40 -17.83
N ARG A 217 7.82 14.32 -18.44
CA ARG A 217 8.41 15.53 -19.07
C ARG A 217 9.17 16.37 -18.05
N ILE A 218 8.58 16.59 -16.87
CA ILE A 218 9.21 17.35 -15.78
C ILE A 218 10.48 16.67 -15.31
N ALA A 219 10.42 15.36 -15.05
CA ALA A 219 11.56 14.56 -14.60
C ALA A 219 12.72 14.61 -15.60
N LEU A 220 12.45 14.45 -16.90
CA LEU A 220 13.47 14.58 -17.95
C LEU A 220 14.07 15.99 -18.01
N THR A 221 13.23 17.02 -17.87
CA THR A 221 13.69 18.42 -17.92
C THR A 221 14.56 18.78 -16.71
N ARG A 222 14.24 18.22 -15.54
CA ARG A 222 14.93 18.51 -14.26
C ARG A 222 16.03 17.50 -13.91
N GLY A 223 16.26 16.49 -14.76
CA GLY A 223 17.22 15.42 -14.51
C GLY A 223 16.85 14.52 -13.32
N TRP A 224 15.57 14.43 -12.95
CA TRP A 224 15.13 13.55 -11.88
C TRP A 224 15.22 12.08 -12.31
N PRO A 225 15.71 11.18 -11.44
CA PRO A 225 15.73 9.75 -11.74
C PRO A 225 14.33 9.22 -12.08
N ILE A 226 14.24 8.44 -13.16
CA ILE A 226 13.02 7.75 -13.59
C ILE A 226 13.20 6.24 -13.37
N HIS A 227 12.27 5.64 -12.64
CA HIS A 227 12.22 4.20 -12.35
C HIS A 227 11.07 3.56 -13.14
N GLU A 228 11.40 2.70 -14.10
CA GLU A 228 10.41 1.94 -14.88
C GLU A 228 10.23 0.55 -14.28
N LEU A 229 9.31 0.43 -13.32
CA LEU A 229 9.04 -0.80 -12.60
C LEU A 229 8.04 -1.66 -13.37
N ARG A 230 8.35 -2.93 -13.52
CA ARG A 230 7.47 -3.88 -14.18
C ARG A 230 7.00 -4.91 -13.19
N THR A 231 5.69 -5.19 -13.18
CA THR A 231 5.21 -6.40 -12.52
C THR A 231 5.79 -7.56 -13.31
N ARG A 232 6.78 -8.25 -12.75
CA ARG A 232 7.14 -9.57 -13.25
C ARG A 232 5.89 -10.42 -13.05
N ARG A 233 5.06 -10.56 -14.09
CA ARG A 233 4.23 -11.75 -14.18
C ARG A 233 5.27 -12.87 -14.11
N LEU A 234 5.23 -13.66 -13.04
CA LEU A 234 5.70 -15.02 -13.13
C LEU A 234 4.86 -15.61 -14.27
N ALA A 235 5.34 -15.45 -15.51
CA ALA A 235 5.21 -16.50 -16.48
C ALA A 235 5.70 -17.71 -15.69
N LEU A 236 4.75 -18.52 -15.27
CA LEU A 236 4.99 -19.87 -14.86
C LEU A 236 5.96 -20.40 -15.92
N LEU A 237 7.25 -20.44 -15.58
CA LEU A 237 8.20 -21.43 -16.06
C LEU A 237 7.64 -22.77 -15.56
N ILE A 238 6.47 -23.16 -16.10
CA ILE A 238 6.19 -24.54 -16.37
C ILE A 238 7.28 -24.86 -17.36
N GLY A 239 8.33 -25.53 -16.87
CA GLY A 239 9.19 -26.30 -17.74
C GLY A 239 8.27 -27.13 -18.60
N ILE A 240 8.09 -26.72 -19.85
CA ILE A 240 7.79 -27.63 -20.92
C ILE A 240 9.11 -28.38 -21.07
N PRO A 241 9.22 -29.66 -20.68
CA PRO A 241 10.35 -30.44 -21.12
C PRO A 241 10.29 -30.39 -22.65
N ALA A 242 11.36 -29.88 -23.27
CA ALA A 242 11.53 -29.95 -24.70
C ALA A 242 11.57 -31.44 -25.09
N GLY A 243 10.41 -32.00 -25.39
CA GLY A 243 10.23 -33.43 -25.59
C GLY A 243 8.85 -33.89 -25.17
N LEU A 244 7.82 -33.45 -25.91
CA LEU A 244 6.54 -34.14 -26.10
C LEU A 244 5.83 -33.40 -27.23
N GLY A 245 6.27 -33.68 -28.45
CA GLY A 245 5.52 -33.33 -29.64
C GLY A 245 4.20 -34.10 -29.67
N GLY A 246 3.16 -33.45 -30.18
CA GLY A 246 2.01 -34.13 -30.74
C GLY A 246 0.87 -34.46 -29.76
N ALA A 247 -0.30 -33.98 -30.15
CA ALA A 247 -1.63 -34.49 -29.85
C ALA A 247 -2.45 -33.82 -28.72
N THR A 248 -3.59 -33.29 -29.17
CA THR A 248 -4.87 -33.04 -28.46
C THR A 248 -5.11 -31.62 -27.91
N LEU A 249 -5.59 -30.78 -28.82
CA LEU A 249 -6.05 -29.40 -28.61
C LEU A 249 -7.50 -29.25 -28.09
N PHE A 250 -8.18 -30.28 -27.60
CA PHE A 250 -9.57 -30.11 -27.12
C PHE A 250 -9.82 -30.92 -25.84
N GLY A 251 -9.88 -30.24 -24.68
CA GLY A 251 -10.33 -30.85 -23.42
C GLY A 251 -9.62 -30.40 -22.13
N GLY A 252 -8.61 -29.53 -22.17
CA GLY A 252 -7.76 -29.25 -21.00
C GLY A 252 -8.26 -28.20 -20.00
N GLY A 253 -9.26 -27.37 -20.35
CA GLY A 253 -9.63 -26.19 -19.55
C GLY A 253 -10.22 -26.52 -18.18
N VAL A 254 -11.09 -27.53 -18.11
CA VAL A 254 -11.78 -27.92 -16.86
C VAL A 254 -10.87 -28.77 -15.97
N GLY A 255 -10.08 -29.67 -16.56
CA GLY A 255 -9.14 -30.53 -15.83
C GLY A 255 -8.01 -29.74 -15.15
N LEU A 256 -7.49 -28.71 -15.81
CA LEU A 256 -6.46 -27.84 -15.24
C LEU A 256 -7.01 -26.99 -14.09
N GLY A 257 -8.26 -26.50 -14.21
CA GLY A 257 -8.95 -25.78 -13.14
C GLY A 257 -9.14 -26.63 -11.89
N ILE A 258 -9.65 -27.85 -12.05
CA ILE A 258 -9.88 -28.79 -10.94
C ILE A 258 -8.56 -29.25 -10.30
N TRP A 259 -7.49 -29.42 -11.10
CA TRP A 259 -6.17 -29.81 -10.59
C TRP A 259 -5.49 -28.66 -9.81
N ILE A 260 -5.56 -27.42 -10.32
CA ILE A 260 -5.05 -26.23 -9.63
C ILE A 260 -5.79 -26.03 -8.31
N GLU A 261 -7.11 -26.21 -8.29
CA GLU A 261 -7.90 -26.01 -7.08
C GLU A 261 -7.66 -27.11 -6.02
N ARG A 262 -7.51 -28.38 -6.46
CA ARG A 262 -7.14 -29.49 -5.56
C ARG A 262 -5.73 -29.32 -4.96
N ARG A 263 -4.76 -28.77 -5.71
CA ARG A 263 -3.40 -28.48 -5.20
C ARG A 263 -3.37 -27.29 -4.24
N ARG A 264 -4.21 -26.27 -4.45
CA ARG A 264 -4.36 -25.15 -3.50
C ARG A 264 -4.89 -25.62 -2.14
N ARG A 265 -5.86 -26.54 -2.12
CA ARG A 265 -6.41 -27.12 -0.87
C ARG A 265 -5.40 -27.97 -0.11
N THR A 266 -4.53 -28.70 -0.79
CA THR A 266 -3.48 -29.53 -0.14
C THR A 266 -2.25 -28.71 0.30
N ALA A 267 -1.89 -27.64 -0.43
CA ALA A 267 -0.83 -26.72 -0.01
C ALA A 267 -1.25 -25.89 1.23
N ARG A 268 -2.52 -25.48 1.31
CA ARG A 268 -3.09 -24.78 2.48
C ARG A 268 -3.05 -25.62 3.77
N ARG A 269 -3.13 -26.96 3.68
CA ARG A 269 -2.97 -27.88 4.83
C ARG A 269 -1.52 -28.08 5.27
N ARG A 270 -0.52 -27.90 4.39
CA ARG A 270 0.90 -28.15 4.69
C ARG A 270 1.64 -26.90 5.21
N SER A 271 1.17 -25.70 4.90
CA SER A 271 1.75 -24.46 5.43
C SER A 271 1.24 -24.14 6.85
N VAL A 272 -0.03 -24.46 7.15
CA VAL A 272 -0.60 -24.31 8.50
C VAL A 272 0.05 -25.27 9.50
N SER A 273 0.42 -26.49 9.10
CA SER A 273 1.08 -27.45 10.01
C SER A 273 2.55 -27.10 10.32
N ARG A 274 3.24 -26.36 9.46
CA ARG A 274 4.61 -25.86 9.74
C ARG A 274 4.61 -24.61 10.61
N LEU A 275 3.62 -23.73 10.46
CA LEU A 275 3.47 -22.55 11.31
C LEU A 275 3.03 -22.92 12.73
N LEU A 276 2.10 -23.88 12.88
CA LEU A 276 1.65 -24.37 14.19
C LEU A 276 2.73 -25.17 14.94
N ARG A 277 3.61 -25.91 14.25
CA ARG A 277 4.77 -26.56 14.88
C ARG A 277 5.83 -25.56 15.36
N ARG A 278 6.02 -24.42 14.67
CA ARG A 278 6.94 -23.38 15.13
C ARG A 278 6.40 -22.66 16.38
N LEU A 279 5.10 -22.43 16.46
CA LEU A 279 4.46 -21.78 17.62
C LEU A 279 4.40 -22.69 18.87
N GLN A 280 4.19 -24.01 18.72
CA GLN A 280 4.22 -24.94 19.86
C GLN A 280 5.61 -25.14 20.46
N VAL A 281 6.69 -25.05 19.65
CA VAL A 281 8.07 -25.19 20.15
C VAL A 281 8.49 -23.95 20.97
N THR A 282 7.97 -22.77 20.65
CA THR A 282 8.26 -21.54 21.41
C THR A 282 7.56 -21.51 22.77
N GLU A 283 6.34 -22.05 22.88
CA GLU A 283 5.63 -22.13 24.18
C GLU A 283 6.19 -23.22 25.12
N LEU A 284 6.71 -24.35 24.60
CA LEU A 284 7.36 -25.36 25.44
C LEU A 284 8.73 -24.91 25.97
N GLY A 285 9.47 -24.08 25.22
CA GLY A 285 10.73 -23.48 25.69
C GLY A 285 10.51 -22.46 26.82
N ALA A 286 9.42 -21.70 26.77
CA ALA A 286 9.09 -20.69 27.78
C ALA A 286 8.61 -21.28 29.13
N ARG A 287 8.13 -22.53 29.16
CA ARG A 287 7.72 -23.21 30.40
C ARG A 287 8.87 -23.94 31.13
N PHE A 288 10.02 -24.15 30.50
CA PHE A 288 11.17 -24.81 31.14
C PHE A 288 12.15 -23.85 31.85
N SER A 289 12.03 -22.53 31.63
CA SER A 289 12.90 -21.53 32.28
C SER A 289 12.36 -20.97 33.62
N ARG A 290 11.15 -21.37 34.04
CA ARG A 290 10.59 -21.02 35.36
C ARG A 290 10.45 -22.25 36.26
N ARG A 291 11.56 -22.90 36.60
CA ARG A 291 11.67 -23.84 37.74
C ARG A 291 13.14 -24.15 38.05
N LEU A 292 13.81 -23.23 38.74
CA LEU A 292 14.88 -23.55 39.68
C LEU A 292 14.74 -22.60 40.89
N PRO A 293 14.38 -23.11 42.08
CA PRO A 293 14.49 -22.35 43.33
C PRO A 293 15.92 -22.46 43.90
N GLY A 294 16.26 -21.50 44.76
CA GLY A 294 17.62 -21.17 45.17
C GLY A 294 18.45 -22.25 45.85
N ARG A 295 19.75 -22.00 45.87
CA ARG A 295 20.59 -21.92 47.07
C ARG A 295 21.82 -21.07 46.77
#